data_AF-A0A451BTB8-F1
#
_entry.id   AF-A0A451BTB8-F1
#
_cell.length_a   1.000
_cell.length_b   1.000
_cell.length_c   1.000
_cell.angle_alpha   90.00
_cell.angle_beta   90.00
_cell.angle_gamma   90.00
#
_symmetry.space_group_name_H-M   'P 1'
#
loop_
_entity.id
_entity.type
_entity.pdbx_description
1 polymer ?
#
loop_
_entity_poly.entity_id
_entity_poly.type
_entity_poly.pdbx_seq_one_letter_code
_entity_poly.pdbx_strand_id
1 'polypeptide(L)'
;MNTVTYEEVLSLFKETDLRMQETDRQMRETGHQIEELGYRFRELERVTKEQSKQISGIGNKFGYFTEGLALPSMERILTEQFGMTTIMPRAR
;
A
#
# COMPACT_ATOMS: atom_id res chain seq x y z
N MET A 1 30.23 -34.25 45.19
CA MET A 1 29.06 -33.42 44.86
C MET A 1 29.54 -31.97 44.88
N ASN A 2 29.48 -31.24 43.77
CA ASN A 2 29.69 -29.80 43.82
C ASN A 2 28.49 -29.17 44.53
N THR A 3 28.73 -28.58 45.69
CA THR A 3 27.72 -27.85 46.43
C THR A 3 27.67 -26.43 45.87
N VAL A 4 26.57 -26.07 45.21
CA VAL A 4 26.33 -24.69 44.78
C VAL A 4 26.29 -23.81 46.02
N THR A 5 27.09 -22.75 45.99
CA THR A 5 27.22 -21.77 47.06
C THR A 5 26.16 -20.67 46.91
N TYR A 6 25.84 -20.00 48.02
CA TYR A 6 24.91 -18.86 48.01
C TYR A 6 25.39 -17.73 47.07
N GLU A 7 26.70 -17.49 47.01
CA GLU A 7 27.28 -16.46 46.14
C GLU A 7 27.08 -16.76 44.65
N GLU A 8 27.18 -18.03 44.23
CA GLU A 8 26.90 -18.45 42.85
C GLU A 8 25.43 -18.24 42.49
N VAL A 9 24.50 -18.51 43.42
CA VAL A 9 23.07 -18.23 43.21
C VAL A 9 22.84 -16.72 43.07
N LEU A 10 23.46 -15.91 43.94
CA LEU A 10 23.32 -14.46 43.90
C LEU A 10 23.91 -13.85 42.62
N SER A 11 25.03 -14.40 42.11
CA SER A 11 25.61 -13.95 40.84
C SER A 11 24.70 -14.27 39.66
N LEU A 12 24.08 -15.46 39.64
CA LEU A 12 23.10 -15.85 38.61
C LEU A 12 21.87 -14.94 38.61
N PHE A 13 21.36 -14.55 39.79
CA PHE A 13 20.25 -13.59 39.88
C PHE A 13 20.62 -12.22 39.32
N LYS A 14 21.82 -11.71 39.65
CA LYS A 14 22.32 -10.44 39.08
C LYS A 14 22.49 -10.51 37.56
N GLU A 15 23.03 -11.60 37.04
CA GLU A 15 23.16 -11.80 35.59
C GLU A 15 21.78 -11.86 34.91
N THR A 16 20.81 -12.52 35.55
CA THR A 16 19.44 -12.62 35.05
C THR A 16 18.76 -11.26 35.01
N ASP A 17 18.89 -10.46 36.07
CA ASP A 17 18.35 -9.09 36.13
C ASP A 17 18.93 -8.20 35.02
N LEU A 18 20.26 -8.25 34.81
CA LEU A 18 20.91 -7.54 33.72
C LEU A 18 20.40 -7.96 32.33
N ARG A 19 20.20 -9.26 32.11
CA ARG A 19 19.62 -9.78 30.85
C ARG A 19 18.17 -9.34 30.66
N MET A 20 17.38 -9.31 31.73
CA MET A 20 16.00 -8.82 31.67
C MET A 20 15.95 -7.33 31.30
N GLN A 21 16.79 -6.49 31.93
CA GLN A 21 16.88 -5.07 31.60
C GLN A 21 17.30 -4.81 30.15
N GLU A 22 18.27 -5.59 29.64
CA GLU A 22 18.69 -5.51 28.24
C GLU A 22 17.57 -5.96 27.30
N THR A 23 16.83 -7.02 27.66
CA THR A 23 15.67 -7.47 26.89
C THR A 23 14.58 -6.40 26.84
N ASP A 24 14.27 -5.77 27.97
CA ASP A 24 13.30 -4.67 28.05
C ASP A 24 13.71 -3.48 27.18
N ARG A 25 15.01 -3.15 27.15
CA ARG A 25 15.56 -2.09 26.28
C ARG A 25 15.34 -2.44 24.82
N GLN A 26 15.69 -3.67 24.40
CA GLN A 26 15.51 -4.13 23.03
C GLN A 26 14.04 -4.18 22.61
N MET A 27 13.14 -4.57 23.51
CA MET A 27 11.70 -4.56 23.24
C MET A 27 11.18 -3.14 23.02
N ARG A 28 11.63 -2.15 23.80
CA ARG A 28 11.26 -0.74 23.59
C ARG A 28 11.78 -0.21 22.26
N GLU A 29 13.03 -0.49 21.92
CA GLU A 29 13.63 -0.10 20.63
C GLU A 29 12.88 -0.72 19.45
N THR A 30 12.54 -2.00 19.56
CA THR A 30 11.73 -2.70 18.55
C THR A 30 10.34 -2.08 18.44
N GLY A 31 9.71 -1.71 19.56
CA GLY A 31 8.43 -1.01 19.59
C GLY A 31 8.47 0.32 18.82
N HIS A 32 9.51 1.13 19.04
CA HIS A 32 9.70 2.38 18.31
C HIS A 32 9.92 2.16 16.80
N GLN A 33 10.70 1.14 16.42
CA GLN A 33 10.92 0.80 15.00
C GLN A 33 9.62 0.37 14.31
N ILE A 34 8.78 -0.42 14.99
CA ILE A 34 7.47 -0.83 14.48
C ILE A 34 6.56 0.39 14.29
N GLU A 35 6.57 1.34 15.22
CA GLU A 35 5.79 2.56 15.11
C GLU A 35 6.22 3.40 13.89
N GLU A 36 7.53 3.61 13.73
CA GLU A 36 8.12 4.32 12.59
C GLU A 36 7.75 3.64 11.27
N LEU A 37 7.86 2.31 11.20
CA LEU A 37 7.46 1.53 10.03
C LEU A 37 5.96 1.73 9.72
N GLY A 38 5.11 1.80 10.74
CA GLY A 38 3.69 2.09 10.59
C GLY A 38 3.41 3.47 9.98
N TYR A 39 4.18 4.50 10.33
CA TYR A 39 4.06 5.82 9.69
C TYR A 39 4.45 5.77 8.21
N ARG A 40 5.58 5.15 7.89
CA ARG A 40 6.05 5.00 6.50
C ARG A 40 5.07 4.20 5.64
N PHE A 41 4.46 3.17 6.21
CA PHE A 41 3.45 2.37 5.52
C PHE A 41 2.21 3.20 5.16
N ARG A 42 1.69 4.00 6.10
CA ARG A 42 0.56 4.92 5.83
C ARG A 42 0.88 5.96 4.75
N GLU A 43 2.12 6.45 4.72
CA GLU A 43 2.57 7.37 3.66
C GLU A 43 2.59 6.67 2.30
N LEU A 44 3.13 5.45 2.25
CA LEU A 44 3.15 4.65 1.03
C LEU A 44 1.72 4.39 0.51
N GLU A 45 0.78 4.02 1.38
CA GLU A 45 -0.63 3.83 1.01
C GLU A 45 -1.25 5.09 0.38
N ARG A 46 -0.94 6.27 0.93
CA ARG A 46 -1.41 7.55 0.38
C ARG A 46 -0.86 7.78 -1.03
N VAL A 47 0.44 7.57 -1.22
CA VAL A 47 1.09 7.72 -2.53
C VAL A 47 0.50 6.74 -3.54
N THR A 48 0.36 5.46 -3.18
CA THR A 48 -0.23 4.44 -4.05
C THR A 48 -1.68 4.78 -4.43
N LYS A 49 -2.47 5.29 -3.49
CA LYS A 49 -3.85 5.70 -3.77
C LYS A 49 -3.91 6.89 -4.74
N GLU A 50 -3.01 7.85 -4.59
CA GLU A 50 -2.96 9.01 -5.49
C GLU A 50 -2.51 8.61 -6.89
N GLN A 51 -1.48 7.77 -7.00
CA GLN A 51 -1.06 7.19 -8.29
C GLN A 51 -2.18 6.42 -8.98
N SER A 52 -2.94 5.63 -8.22
CA SER A 52 -4.08 4.87 -8.75
C SER A 52 -5.16 5.78 -9.34
N LYS A 53 -5.45 6.92 -8.69
CA LYS A 53 -6.37 7.93 -9.22
C LYS A 53 -5.85 8.56 -10.50
N GLN A 54 -4.57 8.90 -10.56
CA GLN A 54 -3.95 9.48 -11.75
C GLN A 54 -4.01 8.52 -12.93
N ILE A 55 -3.66 7.25 -12.72
CA ILE A 55 -3.75 6.19 -13.73
C ILE A 55 -5.19 6.00 -14.20
N SER A 56 -6.17 5.99 -13.28
CA SER A 56 -7.58 5.92 -13.65
C SER A 56 -8.02 7.13 -14.49
N GLY A 57 -7.58 8.34 -14.11
CA GLY A 57 -7.85 9.55 -14.89
C GLY A 57 -7.26 9.50 -16.29
N ILE A 58 -6.06 8.92 -16.44
CA ILE A 58 -5.43 8.66 -17.74
C ILE A 58 -6.24 7.66 -18.54
N GLY A 59 -6.64 6.52 -17.95
CA GLY A 59 -7.48 5.52 -18.62
C GLY A 59 -8.77 6.10 -19.17
N ASN A 60 -9.44 6.95 -18.38
CA ASN A 60 -10.65 7.65 -18.82
C ASN A 60 -10.36 8.58 -20.02
N LYS A 61 -9.30 9.38 -19.97
CA LYS A 61 -8.90 10.26 -21.08
C LYS A 61 -8.58 9.49 -22.36
N PHE A 62 -7.87 8.36 -22.24
CA PHE A 62 -7.60 7.49 -23.39
C PHE A 62 -8.89 6.90 -23.97
N GLY A 63 -9.82 6.45 -23.12
CA GLY A 63 -11.14 5.99 -23.56
C GLY A 63 -11.88 7.04 -24.37
N TYR A 64 -12.00 8.26 -23.85
CA TYR A 64 -12.62 9.39 -24.56
C TYR A 64 -11.92 9.73 -25.87
N PHE A 65 -10.58 9.74 -25.87
CA PHE A 65 -9.79 10.04 -27.06
C PHE A 65 -10.03 8.99 -28.15
N THR A 66 -9.97 7.70 -27.81
CA THR A 66 -10.21 6.59 -28.75
C THR A 66 -11.65 6.59 -29.26
N GLU A 67 -12.64 6.83 -28.40
CA GLU A 67 -14.05 6.99 -28.82
C GLU A 67 -14.18 8.15 -29.81
N GLY A 68 -13.60 9.31 -29.50
CA GLY A 68 -13.62 10.47 -30.39
C GLY A 68 -12.97 10.22 -31.76
N LEU A 69 -11.90 9.42 -31.82
CA LEU A 69 -11.28 9.01 -33.08
C LEU A 69 -12.14 8.03 -33.88
N ALA A 70 -12.82 7.10 -33.21
CA ALA A 70 -13.62 6.06 -33.85
C ALA A 70 -15.02 6.55 -34.26
N LEU A 71 -15.58 7.52 -33.53
CA LEU A 71 -16.95 7.97 -33.66
C LEU A 71 -17.34 8.37 -35.09
N PRO A 72 -16.58 9.20 -35.83
CA PRO A 72 -16.98 9.62 -37.18
C PRO A 72 -17.08 8.46 -38.18
N SER A 73 -16.27 7.41 -37.99
CA SER A 73 -16.32 6.22 -38.84
C SER A 73 -17.49 5.32 -38.45
N MET A 74 -17.76 5.18 -37.14
CA MET A 74 -18.90 4.40 -36.65
C MET A 74 -20.24 5.05 -37.00
N GLU A 75 -20.38 6.37 -36.86
CA GLU A 75 -21.59 7.11 -37.24
C GLU A 75 -21.92 6.90 -38.72
N ARG A 76 -20.91 6.96 -39.58
CA ARG A 76 -21.06 6.71 -41.02
C ARG A 76 -21.57 5.30 -41.30
N ILE A 77 -20.92 4.28 -40.72
CA ILE A 77 -21.31 2.87 -40.90
C ILE A 77 -22.75 2.65 -40.42
N LEU A 78 -23.08 3.11 -39.21
CA LEU A 78 -24.40 2.90 -38.61
C LEU A 78 -25.52 3.59 -39.40
N THR A 79 -25.26 4.79 -39.93
CA THR A 79 -26.24 5.53 -40.72
C THR A 79 -26.39 4.93 -42.13
N GLU A 80 -25.27 4.75 -42.84
CA GLU A 80 -25.28 4.41 -44.27
C GLU A 80 -25.56 2.92 -44.51
N GLN A 81 -25.05 2.03 -43.65
CA GLN A 81 -25.17 0.58 -43.87
C GLN A 81 -26.33 -0.04 -43.08
N PHE A 82 -26.61 0.49 -41.89
CA PHE A 82 -27.62 -0.06 -40.98
C PHE A 82 -28.88 0.80 -40.87
N GLY A 83 -28.92 1.97 -41.52
CA GLY A 83 -30.10 2.84 -41.53
C GLY A 83 -30.46 3.41 -40.15
N MET A 84 -29.51 3.47 -39.22
CA MET A 84 -29.77 4.01 -37.89
C MET A 84 -29.99 5.53 -37.95
N THR A 85 -31.11 5.99 -37.39
CA THR A 85 -31.48 7.41 -37.36
C THR A 85 -31.18 8.09 -36.03
N THR A 86 -30.72 7.34 -35.04
CA THR A 86 -30.40 7.87 -33.71
C THR A 86 -29.17 7.14 -33.18
N ILE A 87 -28.10 7.90 -32.96
CA ILE A 87 -26.83 7.41 -32.42
C ILE A 87 -26.51 8.29 -31.22
N MET A 88 -26.28 7.66 -30.07
CA MET A 88 -25.99 8.33 -28.81
C MET A 88 -24.60 7.86 -28.35
N PRO A 89 -23.52 8.55 -28.75
CA PRO A 89 -22.21 8.29 -28.17
C PRO A 89 -22.26 8.50 -26.66
N ARG A 90 -21.37 7.86 -25.90
CA ARG A 90 -21.29 8.14 -24.48
C ARG A 90 -20.83 9.60 -24.34
N ALA A 91 -21.64 10.37 -23.63
CA ALA A 91 -21.64 11.83 -23.59
C ALA A 91 -20.23 12.48 -23.55
N ARG A 92 -20.12 13.61 -24.28
CA ARG A 92 -19.05 14.61 -24.18
C ARG A 92 -19.04 15.32 -22.84
#